data_AF-A0A142YNX5-F1
#
_entry.id   AF-A0A142YNX5-F1
#
_cell.length_a   1.000
_cell.length_b   1.000
_cell.length_c   1.000
_cell.angle_alpha   90.00
_cell.angle_beta   90.00
_cell.angle_gamma   90.00
#
_symmetry.space_group_name_H-M   'P 1'
#
loop_
_entity.id
_entity.type
_entity.pdbx_description
1 polymer ?
#
loop_
_entity_poly.entity_id
_entity_poly.type
_entity_poly.pdbx_seq_one_letter_code
_entity_poly.pdbx_strand_id
1 'polypeptide(L)'
;MRRPTPITACALTGLVLLAASGRAMADFLPGQFITHSQESWGGAPAPGNAAQLLMDRFDFVYPTGSVEVGVGGPGGFSAIFTSGPAVLDYLPASGGPDPLNQDLLDPTSTSSGVLGGQVLALRLNVDFNKAGYLVGRMIAISHLVFASTHP
;
A
#
# COMPACT_ATOMS: atom_id res chain seq x y z
N MET A 1 52.17 2.97 64.74
CA MET A 1 52.62 4.34 64.38
C MET A 1 51.81 4.81 63.17
N ARG A 2 51.17 5.99 63.27
CA ARG A 2 50.63 6.88 62.19
C ARG A 2 49.47 6.34 61.33
N ARG A 3 48.22 6.71 61.63
CA ARG A 3 47.44 7.96 61.30
C ARG A 3 46.74 7.89 59.91
N PRO A 4 45.41 8.13 59.82
CA PRO A 4 44.62 8.06 58.58
C PRO A 4 44.41 9.41 57.86
N THR A 5 43.87 9.34 56.62
CA THR A 5 43.31 10.38 55.68
C THR A 5 44.31 11.08 54.71
N PRO A 6 43.91 11.54 53.49
CA PRO A 6 42.56 11.94 53.07
C PRO A 6 42.03 11.52 51.68
N ILE A 7 40.72 11.74 51.58
CA ILE A 7 39.80 11.71 50.44
C ILE A 7 40.34 12.56 49.28
N THR A 8 40.39 11.99 48.07
CA THR A 8 40.41 12.77 46.83
C THR A 8 39.21 12.37 46.00
N ALA A 9 38.15 13.18 46.09
CA ALA A 9 36.99 13.10 45.24
C ALA A 9 37.38 13.61 43.85
N CYS A 10 37.42 12.72 42.87
CA CYS A 10 37.57 13.09 41.47
C CYS A 10 36.19 13.49 40.94
N ALA A 11 35.96 14.80 40.83
CA ALA A 11 34.72 15.33 40.25
C ALA A 11 34.72 15.05 38.73
N LEU A 12 34.00 14.02 38.30
CA LEU A 12 33.58 13.89 36.90
C LEU A 12 32.17 14.47 36.77
N THR A 13 32.10 15.69 36.27
CA THR A 13 30.88 16.35 35.82
C THR A 13 30.36 15.62 34.58
N GLY A 14 29.55 14.59 34.78
CA GLY A 14 28.90 13.84 33.71
C GLY A 14 27.71 14.63 33.16
N LEU A 15 27.88 15.23 31.99
CA LEU A 15 26.83 15.82 31.17
C LEU A 15 25.67 14.81 30.99
N VAL A 16 24.50 15.13 31.56
CA VAL A 16 23.25 14.42 31.27
C VAL A 16 22.85 14.74 29.83
N LEU A 17 23.22 13.87 28.88
CA LEU A 17 22.61 13.87 27.55
C LEU A 17 21.21 13.28 27.68
N LEU A 18 20.22 14.17 27.75
CA LEU A 18 18.84 13.84 27.47
C LEU A 18 18.74 13.50 25.98
N ALA A 19 19.05 12.26 25.61
CA ALA A 19 18.74 11.75 24.28
C ALA A 19 17.22 11.63 24.18
N ALA A 20 16.57 12.73 23.79
CA ALA A 20 15.22 12.67 23.28
C ALA A 20 15.23 11.60 22.18
N SER A 21 14.43 10.54 22.35
CA SER A 21 14.17 9.58 21.29
C SER A 21 13.37 10.29 20.21
N GLY A 22 14.03 11.19 19.47
CA GLY A 22 13.56 11.68 18.20
C GLY A 22 13.55 10.46 17.30
N ARG A 23 12.39 9.80 17.20
CA ARG A 23 12.08 8.97 16.04
C ARG A 23 12.08 9.91 14.84
N ALA A 24 13.27 10.19 14.31
CA ALA A 24 13.40 10.76 12.99
C ALA A 24 12.72 9.77 12.05
N MET A 25 11.68 10.26 11.39
CA MET A 25 10.96 9.57 10.31
C MET A 25 12.01 9.01 9.34
N ALA A 26 11.92 7.70 9.07
CA ALA A 26 12.87 6.97 8.26
C ALA A 26 13.20 7.72 6.96
N ASP A 27 14.49 7.77 6.61
CA ASP A 27 14.95 8.30 5.33
C ASP A 27 14.29 7.49 4.20
N PHE A 28 13.41 8.14 3.45
CA PHE A 28 12.82 7.57 2.24
C PHE A 28 13.90 7.47 1.16
N LEU A 29 14.38 6.26 0.88
CA LEU A 29 15.29 6.02 -0.23
C LEU A 29 14.50 5.77 -1.53
N PRO A 30 14.96 6.27 -2.69
CA PRO A 30 14.38 5.92 -3.97
C PRO A 30 14.26 4.41 -4.15
N GLY A 31 13.07 3.95 -4.55
CA GLY A 31 12.80 2.52 -4.69
C GLY A 31 12.61 1.78 -3.37
N GLN A 32 12.27 2.45 -2.25
CA GLN A 32 11.69 1.78 -1.07
C GLN A 32 10.20 1.51 -1.22
N PHE A 33 9.49 2.38 -1.93
CA PHE A 33 8.06 2.25 -2.22
C PHE A 33 7.89 2.25 -3.74
N ILE A 34 7.22 1.22 -4.26
CA ILE A 34 6.91 1.11 -5.67
C ILE A 34 5.39 1.04 -5.78
N THR A 35 4.84 1.88 -6.65
CA THR A 35 3.45 1.81 -7.08
C THR A 35 3.41 1.69 -8.60
N HIS A 36 2.38 1.02 -9.09
CA HIS A 36 2.11 0.84 -10.49
C HIS A 36 0.84 1.58 -10.87
N SER A 37 0.82 2.20 -12.05
CA SER A 37 -0.39 2.79 -12.61
C SER A 37 -1.36 1.70 -13.06
N GLN A 38 -2.62 2.07 -13.32
CA GLN A 38 -3.60 1.13 -13.89
C GLN A 38 -3.13 0.52 -15.21
N GLU A 39 -2.39 1.27 -16.02
CA GLU A 39 -1.86 0.84 -17.31
C GLU A 39 -0.75 -0.20 -17.12
N SER A 40 0.05 -0.07 -16.05
CA SER A 40 1.06 -1.07 -15.71
C SER A 40 0.44 -2.36 -15.18
N TRP A 41 -0.66 -2.26 -14.42
CA TRP A 41 -1.41 -3.42 -13.92
C TRP A 41 -2.19 -4.14 -15.02
N GLY A 42 -2.82 -3.39 -15.93
CA GLY A 42 -3.56 -3.87 -17.11
C GLY A 42 -2.71 -4.06 -18.37
N GLY A 43 -1.38 -4.01 -18.25
CA GLY A 43 -0.48 -4.20 -19.39
C GLY A 43 -0.41 -5.65 -19.86
N ALA A 44 0.27 -5.90 -20.98
CA ALA A 44 0.59 -7.26 -21.40
C ALA A 44 1.54 -7.93 -20.37
N PRO A 45 1.22 -9.11 -19.83
CA PRO A 45 2.09 -9.83 -18.90
C PRO A 45 3.46 -10.09 -19.52
N ALA A 46 4.52 -9.62 -18.86
CA ALA A 46 5.89 -9.85 -19.27
C ALA A 46 6.80 -9.94 -18.03
N PRO A 47 7.92 -10.69 -18.09
CA PRO A 47 8.80 -10.85 -16.94
C PRO A 47 9.19 -9.51 -16.30
N GLY A 48 8.90 -9.39 -14.99
CA GLY A 48 9.27 -8.22 -14.19
C GLY A 48 8.30 -7.05 -14.23
N ASN A 49 7.15 -7.14 -14.92
CA ASN A 49 6.12 -6.11 -14.90
C ASN A 49 4.96 -6.43 -13.94
N ALA A 50 4.12 -5.43 -13.66
CA ALA A 50 3.03 -5.56 -12.70
C ALA A 50 1.92 -6.51 -13.19
N ALA A 51 1.65 -6.55 -14.49
CA ALA A 51 0.69 -7.50 -15.07
C ALA A 51 1.09 -8.97 -14.85
N GLN A 52 2.38 -9.31 -15.03
CA GLN A 52 2.88 -10.64 -14.70
C GLN A 52 2.83 -10.92 -13.20
N LEU A 53 3.21 -9.92 -12.38
CA LEU A 53 3.14 -10.05 -10.92
C LEU A 53 1.70 -10.31 -10.44
N LEU A 54 0.73 -9.62 -11.03
CA LEU A 54 -0.69 -9.81 -10.78
C LEU A 54 -1.10 -11.27 -11.09
N MET A 55 -0.77 -11.77 -12.28
CA MET A 55 -1.09 -13.15 -12.65
C MET A 55 -0.44 -14.18 -11.72
N ASP A 56 0.81 -13.97 -11.32
CA ASP A 56 1.57 -14.92 -10.51
C ASP A 56 1.15 -14.93 -9.04
N ARG A 57 0.66 -13.79 -8.53
CA ARG A 57 0.50 -13.57 -7.08
C ARG A 57 -0.92 -13.25 -6.63
N PHE A 58 -1.89 -13.16 -7.53
CA PHE A 58 -3.28 -12.83 -7.18
C PHE A 58 -3.81 -13.69 -6.01
N ASP A 59 -3.76 -15.01 -6.15
CA ASP A 59 -4.28 -15.94 -5.13
C ASP A 59 -3.53 -15.88 -3.79
N PHE A 60 -2.26 -15.46 -3.83
CA PHE A 60 -1.47 -15.25 -2.61
C PHE A 60 -1.83 -13.95 -1.89
N VAL A 61 -2.24 -12.92 -2.64
CA VAL A 61 -2.67 -11.63 -2.10
C VAL A 61 -4.13 -11.69 -1.64
N TYR A 62 -4.97 -12.43 -2.37
CA TYR A 62 -6.40 -12.59 -2.14
C TYR A 62 -6.77 -14.05 -1.85
N PRO A 63 -6.43 -14.59 -0.66
CA PRO A 63 -6.69 -15.99 -0.32
C PRO A 63 -8.19 -16.32 -0.22
N THR A 64 -9.05 -15.30 -0.10
CA THR A 64 -10.51 -15.43 -0.15
C THR A 64 -11.06 -15.46 -1.58
N GLY A 65 -10.20 -15.29 -2.59
CA GLY A 65 -10.53 -15.45 -4.00
C GLY A 65 -11.06 -14.19 -4.69
N SER A 66 -10.97 -13.00 -4.07
CA SER A 66 -11.41 -11.79 -4.75
C SER A 66 -10.80 -10.49 -4.21
N VAL A 67 -10.75 -9.49 -5.09
CA VAL A 67 -10.57 -8.07 -4.75
C VAL A 67 -11.86 -7.32 -5.05
N GLU A 68 -12.26 -6.44 -4.14
CA GLU A 68 -13.50 -5.65 -4.26
C GLU A 68 -13.18 -4.16 -4.24
N VAL A 69 -13.82 -3.41 -5.13
CA VAL A 69 -13.74 -1.96 -5.23
C VAL A 69 -15.14 -1.35 -5.17
N GLY A 70 -15.36 -0.44 -4.22
CA GLY A 70 -16.66 0.18 -3.98
C GLY A 70 -17.15 -0.09 -2.57
N VAL A 71 -18.47 -0.10 -2.39
CA VAL A 71 -19.12 -0.36 -1.10
C VAL A 71 -20.03 -1.58 -1.27
N GLY A 72 -19.59 -2.73 -0.76
CA GLY A 72 -20.36 -3.96 -0.82
C GLY A 72 -21.60 -3.95 0.07
N GLY A 73 -22.54 -4.84 -0.28
CA GLY A 73 -23.78 -5.04 0.46
C GLY A 73 -24.85 -3.99 0.18
N PRO A 74 -25.97 -4.00 0.93
CA PRO A 74 -27.16 -3.22 0.60
C PRO A 74 -26.99 -1.69 0.72
N GLY A 75 -25.82 -1.21 1.16
CA GLY A 75 -25.52 0.20 1.37
C GLY A 75 -24.78 0.87 0.21
N GLY A 76 -24.47 0.16 -0.87
CA GLY A 76 -23.76 0.72 -2.01
C GLY A 76 -23.63 -0.25 -3.18
N PHE A 77 -22.71 0.09 -4.08
CA PHE A 77 -22.38 -0.71 -5.25
C PHE A 77 -20.89 -0.99 -5.29
N SER A 78 -20.55 -2.17 -5.80
CA SER A 78 -19.20 -2.70 -5.83
C SER A 78 -18.87 -3.40 -7.15
N ALA A 79 -17.59 -3.43 -7.49
CA ALA A 79 -17.04 -4.30 -8.53
C ALA A 79 -16.10 -5.31 -7.87
N ILE A 80 -16.39 -6.59 -8.06
CA ILE A 80 -15.63 -7.72 -7.52
C ILE A 80 -14.88 -8.37 -8.67
N PHE A 81 -13.58 -8.59 -8.49
CA PHE A 81 -12.73 -9.33 -9.41
C PHE A 81 -12.22 -10.59 -8.72
N THR A 82 -12.48 -11.74 -9.33
CA THR A 82 -12.21 -13.06 -8.74
C THR A 82 -10.86 -13.65 -9.13
N SER A 83 -10.15 -13.01 -10.07
CA SER A 83 -8.88 -13.53 -10.58
C SER A 83 -8.00 -12.45 -11.18
N GLY A 84 -6.70 -12.74 -11.32
CA GLY A 84 -5.75 -11.89 -12.05
C GLY A 84 -6.18 -11.60 -13.49
N PRO A 85 -6.62 -12.59 -14.29
CA PRO A 85 -7.19 -12.36 -15.61
C PRO A 85 -8.41 -11.42 -15.63
N ALA A 86 -9.34 -11.54 -14.68
CA ALA A 86 -10.48 -10.63 -14.62
C ALA A 86 -10.07 -9.17 -14.37
N VAL A 87 -9.03 -8.95 -13.57
CA VAL A 87 -8.42 -7.62 -13.39
C VAL A 87 -7.76 -7.12 -14.67
N LEU A 88 -7.07 -7.99 -15.42
CA LEU A 88 -6.46 -7.65 -16.71
C LEU A 88 -7.51 -7.30 -17.77
N ASP A 89 -8.65 -7.98 -17.79
CA ASP A 89 -9.72 -7.71 -18.76
C ASP A 89 -10.43 -6.37 -18.49
N TYR A 90 -10.34 -5.86 -17.25
CA TYR A 90 -10.88 -4.57 -16.85
C TYR A 90 -9.91 -3.40 -17.01
N LEU A 91 -8.62 -3.63 -16.76
CA LEU A 91 -7.59 -2.59 -16.81
C LEU A 91 -6.87 -2.56 -18.17
N PRO A 92 -6.49 -1.37 -18.67
CA PRO A 92 -6.80 -0.05 -18.11
C PRO A 92 -8.26 0.35 -18.38
N ALA A 93 -8.92 0.91 -17.36
CA ALA A 93 -10.28 1.41 -17.52
C ALA A 93 -10.28 2.76 -18.26
N SER A 94 -11.32 3.00 -19.05
CA SER A 94 -11.50 4.21 -19.84
C SER A 94 -12.91 4.81 -19.64
N GLY A 95 -13.14 6.02 -20.14
CA GLY A 95 -14.40 6.74 -19.98
C GLY A 95 -14.40 7.78 -18.86
N GLY A 96 -15.49 8.53 -18.74
CA GLY A 96 -15.64 9.58 -17.73
C GLY A 96 -15.72 9.00 -16.30
N PRO A 97 -15.25 9.74 -15.28
CA PRO A 97 -15.43 9.34 -13.89
C PRO A 97 -16.90 9.50 -13.47
N ASP A 98 -17.48 8.46 -12.87
CA ASP A 98 -18.87 8.44 -12.37
C ASP A 98 -18.96 7.47 -11.17
N PRO A 99 -20.03 7.48 -10.34
CA PRO A 99 -20.25 6.43 -9.36
C PRO A 99 -20.57 5.08 -10.00
N LEU A 100 -20.34 3.99 -9.26
CA LEU A 100 -20.93 2.70 -9.58
C LEU A 100 -22.45 2.79 -9.47
N ASN A 101 -23.17 2.10 -10.34
CA ASN A 101 -24.64 2.11 -10.40
C ASN A 101 -25.27 0.74 -10.17
N GLN A 102 -24.46 -0.30 -10.00
CA GLN A 102 -24.86 -1.67 -9.71
C GLN A 102 -23.68 -2.47 -9.15
N ASP A 103 -23.97 -3.58 -8.48
CA ASP A 103 -22.95 -4.57 -8.14
C ASP A 103 -22.54 -5.38 -9.37
N LEU A 104 -21.25 -5.61 -9.52
CA LEU A 104 -20.64 -6.24 -10.69
C LEU A 104 -19.67 -7.34 -10.26
N LEU A 105 -19.72 -8.47 -10.97
CA LEU A 105 -18.79 -9.58 -10.82
C LEU A 105 -18.00 -9.74 -12.12
N ASP A 106 -16.68 -9.64 -12.03
CA ASP A 106 -15.71 -9.69 -13.14
C ASP A 106 -16.09 -8.79 -14.33
N PRO A 107 -16.41 -7.49 -14.11
CA PRO A 107 -16.76 -6.59 -15.20
C PRO A 107 -15.54 -6.25 -16.07
N THR A 108 -15.71 -6.18 -17.39
CA THR A 108 -14.68 -5.63 -18.29
C THR A 108 -14.78 -4.10 -18.45
N SER A 109 -15.88 -3.51 -17.99
CA SER A 109 -16.07 -2.05 -17.88
C SER A 109 -17.13 -1.73 -16.83
N THR A 110 -17.07 -0.51 -16.28
CA THR A 110 -18.02 -0.04 -15.26
C THR A 110 -18.45 1.40 -15.55
N SER A 111 -19.58 1.86 -15.01
CA SER A 111 -19.96 3.28 -15.05
C SER A 111 -18.88 4.20 -14.49
N SER A 112 -18.09 3.71 -13.53
CA SER A 112 -17.03 4.49 -12.90
C SER A 112 -15.81 4.82 -13.78
N GLY A 113 -15.74 4.30 -15.00
CA GLY A 113 -14.73 4.65 -16.00
C GLY A 113 -13.30 4.68 -15.45
N VAL A 114 -12.55 5.74 -15.78
CA VAL A 114 -11.16 5.92 -15.32
C VAL A 114 -11.06 5.94 -13.79
N LEU A 115 -12.06 6.44 -13.06
CA LEU A 115 -12.04 6.44 -11.60
C LEU A 115 -11.99 4.99 -11.06
N GLY A 116 -12.82 4.10 -11.58
CA GLY A 116 -12.81 2.69 -11.18
C GLY A 116 -11.47 2.00 -11.42
N GLY A 117 -10.86 2.24 -12.58
CA GLY A 117 -9.53 1.69 -12.90
C GLY A 117 -8.43 2.22 -11.98
N GLN A 118 -8.44 3.51 -11.65
CA GLN A 118 -7.47 4.11 -10.72
C GLN A 118 -7.66 3.62 -9.29
N VAL A 119 -8.91 3.45 -8.83
CA VAL A 119 -9.19 2.91 -7.49
C VAL A 119 -8.78 1.45 -7.39
N LEU A 120 -9.02 0.64 -8.43
CA LEU A 120 -8.53 -0.75 -8.47
C LEU A 120 -7.00 -0.80 -8.45
N ALA A 121 -6.33 0.00 -9.27
CA ALA A 121 -4.86 0.08 -9.28
C ALA A 121 -4.29 0.50 -7.92
N LEU A 122 -4.93 1.47 -7.26
CA LEU A 122 -4.58 1.88 -5.90
C LEU A 122 -4.74 0.73 -4.91
N ARG A 123 -5.84 -0.01 -5.00
CA ARG A 123 -6.11 -1.18 -4.14
C ARG A 123 -5.04 -2.25 -4.33
N LEU A 124 -4.72 -2.59 -5.58
CA LEU A 124 -3.64 -3.53 -5.91
C LEU A 124 -2.30 -3.07 -5.34
N ASN A 125 -1.97 -1.76 -5.45
CA ASN A 125 -0.74 -1.23 -4.88
C ASN A 125 -0.65 -1.44 -3.36
N VAL A 126 -1.73 -1.15 -2.63
CA VAL A 126 -1.76 -1.34 -1.17
C VAL A 126 -1.64 -2.82 -0.81
N ASP A 127 -2.43 -3.69 -1.45
CA ASP A 127 -2.50 -5.10 -1.07
C ASP A 127 -1.24 -5.88 -1.47
N PHE A 128 -0.69 -5.65 -2.66
CA PHE A 128 0.57 -6.27 -3.08
C PHE A 128 1.76 -5.75 -2.29
N ASN A 129 1.76 -4.47 -1.90
CA ASN A 129 2.80 -3.94 -1.02
C ASN A 129 2.69 -4.55 0.39
N LYS A 130 1.47 -4.72 0.92
CA LYS A 130 1.23 -5.36 2.21
C LYS A 130 1.67 -6.82 2.22
N ALA A 131 1.44 -7.52 1.11
CA ALA A 131 1.91 -8.89 0.91
C ALA A 131 3.42 -9.01 0.63
N GLY A 132 4.13 -7.88 0.48
CA GLY A 132 5.57 -7.85 0.24
C GLY A 132 5.98 -8.17 -1.21
N TYR A 133 5.04 -8.12 -2.15
CA TYR A 133 5.28 -8.38 -3.57
C TYR A 133 5.70 -7.12 -4.35
N LEU A 134 5.38 -5.93 -3.84
CA LEU A 134 5.96 -4.68 -4.37
C LEU A 134 7.29 -4.43 -3.69
N VAL A 135 8.35 -5.03 -4.23
CA VAL A 135 9.70 -4.87 -3.73
C VAL A 135 10.35 -3.61 -4.28
N GLY A 136 10.01 -2.48 -3.65
CA GLY A 136 11.05 -1.57 -3.21
C GLY A 136 11.61 -2.06 -1.87
N ARG A 137 12.87 -1.78 -1.52
CA ARG A 137 13.49 -2.35 -0.30
C ARG A 137 12.64 -2.10 0.98
N MET A 138 11.95 -3.14 1.45
CA MET A 138 11.50 -3.43 2.82
C MET A 138 10.70 -2.38 3.62
N ILE A 139 9.57 -1.82 3.16
CA ILE A 139 8.52 -1.30 4.09
C ILE A 139 7.10 -1.50 3.53
N ALA A 140 6.19 -2.08 4.34
CA ALA A 140 4.77 -2.22 4.02
C ALA A 140 4.02 -0.86 4.13
N ILE A 141 3.22 -0.45 3.14
CA ILE A 141 2.28 0.67 3.24
C ILE A 141 1.07 0.18 4.05
N SER A 142 1.22 0.14 5.37
CA SER A 142 0.26 -0.51 6.27
C SER A 142 -0.88 0.38 6.76
N HIS A 143 -1.01 1.62 6.28
CA HIS A 143 -2.06 2.53 6.76
C HIS A 143 -2.38 3.64 5.75
N LEU A 144 -3.54 3.55 5.10
CA LEU A 144 -4.14 4.65 4.33
C LEU A 144 -5.43 5.10 5.03
N VAL A 145 -5.47 6.35 5.50
CA VAL A 145 -6.65 7.00 6.07
C VAL A 145 -7.17 8.01 5.05
N PHE A 146 -8.40 7.82 4.56
CA PHE A 146 -9.11 8.87 3.83
C PHE A 146 -9.71 9.84 4.85
N ALA A 147 -9.00 10.93 5.15
CA ALA A 147 -9.58 12.05 5.87
C ALA A 147 -10.15 13.04 4.84
N SER A 148 -11.48 13.06 4.68
CA SER A 148 -12.14 14.19 4.03
C SER A 148 -12.37 15.26 5.09
N THR A 149 -11.60 16.33 5.03
CA THR A 149 -11.95 17.59 5.70
C THR A 149 -12.52 18.52 4.64
N HIS A 150 -13.84 18.53 4.49
CA HIS A 150 -14.53 19.63 3.82
C HIS A 150 -15.42 20.34 4.85
N PRO A 151 -15.37 21.69 4.95
CA PRO A 151 -16.43 22.46 5.58
C PRO A 151 -17.73 22.41 4.76
#